data_AF-A0AAD8AZZ1-F1
#
_entry.id   AF-A0AAD8AZZ1-F1
#
_cell.length_a   1.000
_cell.length_b   1.000
_cell.length_c   1.000
_cell.angle_alpha   90.00
_cell.angle_beta   90.00
_cell.angle_gamma   90.00
#
_symmetry.space_group_name_H-M   'P 1'
#
loop_
_entity.id
_entity.type
_entity.pdbx_description
1 polymer ?
#
loop_
_entity_poly.entity_id
_entity_poly.type
_entity_poly.pdbx_seq_one_letter_code
_entity_poly.pdbx_strand_id
1 'polypeptide(L)'
;MTGCCSEELARRNPGKMAHPRWLTTANRILRLYISQQNPTHSLQMLSTYIMQVYAPVWFAIKSKPSCVDGTKHIWLTVHPENLLIAMVTDDRDHIKQLGLRRILKARQEQKTGIRKFCIPRLNFDSTDCVDLINWQEAEVTAPPLFANIPISEITSRIHDQNNIMLPIIQVPCHTQAVERHVKLVTEASQSVCGERARNGFIKNRILSRQQMTAFNQKTHYRFD
;
A
#
# COMPACT_ATOMS: atom_id res chain seq x y z
N MET A 1 -4.47 -17.34 -11.75
CA MET A 1 -5.92 -17.02 -11.87
C MET A 1 -6.21 -16.79 -13.34
N THR A 2 -7.21 -17.45 -13.92
CA THR A 2 -7.47 -17.47 -15.38
C THR A 2 -7.98 -16.16 -15.98
N GLY A 3 -8.10 -15.08 -15.20
CA GLY A 3 -8.55 -13.76 -15.68
C GLY A 3 -10.00 -13.71 -16.16
N CYS A 4 -10.70 -14.85 -16.25
CA CYS A 4 -12.09 -14.92 -16.68
C CYS A 4 -13.02 -14.43 -15.57
N CYS A 5 -13.64 -13.28 -15.79
CA CYS A 5 -14.73 -12.74 -14.99
C CYS A 5 -16.07 -13.31 -15.51
N SER A 6 -16.95 -13.83 -14.65
CA SER A 6 -18.26 -14.31 -15.09
C SER A 6 -19.10 -13.15 -15.62
N GLU A 7 -19.94 -13.37 -16.64
CA GLU A 7 -20.80 -12.32 -17.17
C GLU A 7 -21.71 -11.68 -16.12
N GLU A 8 -22.14 -12.47 -15.13
CA GLU A 8 -22.94 -11.96 -14.02
C GLU A 8 -22.15 -10.97 -13.16
N LEU A 9 -20.89 -11.28 -12.85
CA LEU A 9 -20.00 -10.41 -12.09
C LEU A 9 -19.58 -9.18 -12.91
N ALA A 10 -19.38 -9.35 -14.22
CA ALA A 10 -19.11 -8.29 -15.20
C ALA A 10 -20.20 -7.21 -15.26
N ARG A 11 -21.46 -7.62 -15.06
CA ARG A 11 -22.64 -6.75 -15.09
C ARG A 11 -22.96 -6.09 -13.73
N ARG A 12 -22.29 -6.49 -12.64
CA ARG A 12 -22.56 -5.91 -11.30
C ARG A 12 -22.01 -4.50 -11.19
N ASN A 13 -22.88 -3.56 -10.84
CA ASN A 13 -22.50 -2.22 -10.44
C ASN A 13 -22.21 -2.20 -8.93
N PRO A 14 -20.98 -1.91 -8.47
CA PRO A 14 -20.63 -1.91 -7.05
C PRO A 14 -21.32 -0.81 -6.23
N GLY A 15 -22.17 0.02 -6.84
CA GLY A 15 -22.90 1.09 -6.18
C GLY A 15 -22.02 2.30 -5.86
N LYS A 16 -22.56 3.25 -5.09
CA LYS A 16 -21.83 4.45 -4.64
C LYS A 16 -20.78 4.06 -3.60
N MET A 17 -19.58 3.76 -4.05
CA MET A 17 -18.40 3.64 -3.19
C MET A 17 -18.15 4.98 -2.44
N ALA A 18 -17.91 4.92 -1.13
CA ALA A 18 -17.66 6.11 -0.31
C ALA A 18 -16.20 6.59 -0.48
N HIS A 19 -16.00 7.71 -1.18
CA HIS A 19 -14.67 8.24 -1.58
C HIS A 19 -14.23 9.66 -1.11
N PRO A 20 -15.00 10.46 -0.34
CA PRO A 20 -14.75 11.91 -0.27
C PRO A 20 -13.49 12.33 0.53
N ARG A 21 -12.87 11.44 1.30
CA ARG A 21 -11.81 11.82 2.26
C ARG A 21 -10.41 11.93 1.65
N TRP A 22 -10.06 11.04 0.72
CA TRP A 22 -8.73 11.06 0.09
C TRP A 22 -8.58 12.25 -0.86
N LEU A 23 -9.57 12.50 -1.72
CA LEU A 23 -9.50 13.57 -2.74
C LEU A 23 -9.36 14.95 -2.08
N THR A 24 -10.05 15.14 -0.94
CA THR A 24 -9.92 16.33 -0.10
C THR A 24 -8.50 16.49 0.45
N THR A 25 -7.87 15.39 0.88
CA THR A 25 -6.50 15.39 1.40
C THR A 25 -5.49 15.67 0.30
N ALA A 26 -5.64 15.04 -0.88
CA ALA A 26 -4.79 15.27 -2.03
C ALA A 26 -4.86 16.72 -2.53
N ASN A 27 -6.07 17.27 -2.65
CA ASN A 27 -6.27 18.67 -3.01
C ASN A 27 -5.64 19.63 -1.99
N ARG A 28 -5.68 19.31 -0.69
CA ARG A 28 -5.00 20.09 0.35
C ARG A 28 -3.48 20.05 0.20
N ILE A 29 -2.90 18.87 -0.08
CA ILE A 29 -1.45 18.71 -0.29
C ILE A 29 -1.00 19.49 -1.53
N LEU A 30 -1.74 19.40 -2.65
CA LEU A 30 -1.43 20.14 -3.87
C LEU A 30 -1.55 21.66 -3.67
N ARG A 31 -2.58 22.13 -2.94
CA ARG A 31 -2.72 23.55 -2.56
C ARG A 31 -1.57 24.03 -1.68
N LEU A 32 -1.13 23.20 -0.74
CA LEU A 32 0.04 23.52 0.09
C LEU A 32 1.31 23.61 -0.77
N TYR A 33 1.50 22.70 -1.72
CA TYR A 33 2.63 22.71 -2.63
C TYR A 33 2.69 23.99 -3.49
N ILE A 34 1.60 24.41 -4.10
CA ILE A 34 1.57 25.64 -4.92
C ILE A 34 1.73 26.93 -4.07
N SER A 35 1.42 26.87 -2.78
CA SER A 35 1.54 28.03 -1.87
C SER A 35 2.95 28.28 -1.34
N GLN A 36 3.90 27.35 -1.55
CA GLN A 36 5.27 27.47 -1.06
C GLN A 36 6.22 27.78 -2.22
N GLN A 37 6.99 28.87 -2.13
CA GLN A 37 8.03 29.18 -3.13
C GLN A 37 9.13 28.10 -3.15
N ASN A 38 9.48 27.53 -2.00
CA ASN A 38 10.49 26.48 -1.85
C ASN A 38 9.91 25.29 -1.09
N PRO A 39 9.13 24.40 -1.76
CA PRO A 39 8.49 23.27 -1.10
C PRO A 39 9.51 22.25 -0.61
N THR A 40 9.28 21.68 0.58
CA THR A 40 10.15 20.63 1.14
C THR A 40 10.22 19.40 0.22
N HIS A 41 11.33 18.66 0.27
CA HIS A 41 11.51 17.43 -0.52
C HIS A 41 10.37 16.42 -0.30
N SER A 42 9.90 16.26 0.94
CA SER A 42 8.75 15.39 1.26
C SER A 42 7.45 15.88 0.61
N LEU A 43 7.22 17.20 0.55
CA LEU A 43 6.05 17.78 -0.10
C LEU A 43 6.13 17.64 -1.64
N GLN A 44 7.32 17.81 -2.22
CA GLN A 44 7.56 17.52 -3.64
C GLN A 44 7.28 16.06 -3.99
N MET A 45 7.77 15.12 -3.17
CA MET A 45 7.50 13.68 -3.34
C MET A 45 6.01 13.36 -3.27
N LEU A 46 5.30 13.89 -2.27
CA LEU A 46 3.87 13.67 -2.11
C LEU A 46 3.06 14.26 -3.27
N SER A 47 3.35 15.50 -3.69
CA SER A 47 2.68 16.13 -4.82
C SER A 47 2.95 15.40 -6.13
N THR A 48 4.20 14.98 -6.35
CA THR A 48 4.59 14.21 -7.54
C THR A 48 3.85 12.88 -7.57
N TYR A 49 3.82 12.15 -6.46
CA TYR A 49 3.06 10.90 -6.36
C TYR A 49 1.55 11.11 -6.61
N ILE A 50 0.96 12.16 -6.04
CA ILE A 50 -0.46 12.49 -6.27
C ILE A 50 -0.71 12.75 -7.76
N MET A 51 0.12 13.55 -8.42
CA MET A 51 -0.10 13.95 -9.81
C MET A 51 0.24 12.86 -10.83
N GLN A 52 1.28 12.07 -10.59
CA GLN A 52 1.81 11.11 -11.56
C GLN A 52 1.25 9.70 -11.40
N VAL A 53 0.92 9.30 -10.16
CA VAL A 53 0.49 7.92 -9.88
C VAL A 53 -0.97 7.92 -9.48
N TYR A 54 -1.30 8.62 -8.40
CA TYR A 54 -2.63 8.46 -7.82
C TYR A 54 -3.73 9.08 -8.69
N ALA A 55 -3.60 10.34 -9.10
CA ALA A 55 -4.66 11.02 -9.86
C ALA A 55 -4.97 10.27 -11.16
N PRO A 56 -3.99 9.84 -11.99
CA PRO A 56 -4.26 9.02 -13.17
C PRO A 56 -4.99 7.70 -12.86
N VAL A 57 -4.56 6.96 -11.83
CA VAL A 57 -5.21 5.71 -11.38
C VAL A 57 -6.65 5.98 -10.94
N TRP A 58 -6.86 6.99 -10.10
CA TRP A 58 -8.16 7.32 -9.54
C TRP A 58 -9.14 7.79 -10.61
N PHE A 59 -8.69 8.66 -11.52
CA PHE A 59 -9.50 9.11 -12.64
C PHE A 59 -9.81 7.95 -13.59
N ALA A 60 -8.86 7.06 -13.87
CA ALA A 60 -9.12 5.86 -14.66
C ALA A 60 -10.22 5.00 -14.02
N ILE A 61 -10.12 4.68 -12.73
CA ILE A 61 -11.13 3.92 -11.97
C ILE A 61 -12.49 4.61 -12.03
N LYS A 62 -12.51 5.93 -11.90
CA LYS A 62 -13.75 6.71 -11.90
C LYS A 62 -14.40 6.84 -13.27
N SER A 63 -13.61 7.01 -14.30
CA SER A 63 -14.09 7.08 -15.68
C SER A 63 -14.58 5.72 -16.18
N LYS A 64 -14.02 4.61 -15.66
CA LYS A 64 -14.35 3.24 -16.07
C LYS A 64 -14.56 2.33 -14.86
N PRO A 65 -15.64 2.50 -14.09
CA PRO A 65 -15.84 1.80 -12.82
C PRO A 65 -16.28 0.34 -12.96
N SER A 66 -16.56 -0.11 -14.19
CA SER A 66 -16.94 -1.49 -14.44
C SER A 66 -15.80 -2.44 -14.07
N CYS A 67 -16.13 -3.58 -13.47
CA CYS A 67 -15.13 -4.58 -13.10
C CYS A 67 -14.39 -5.17 -14.32
N VAL A 68 -14.97 -5.07 -15.53
CA VAL A 68 -14.28 -5.43 -16.79
C VAL A 68 -13.06 -4.55 -17.07
N ASP A 69 -13.06 -3.31 -16.59
CA ASP A 69 -11.92 -2.41 -16.66
C ASP A 69 -11.00 -2.53 -15.43
N GLY A 70 -11.36 -3.39 -14.48
CA GLY A 70 -10.58 -3.67 -13.26
C GLY A 70 -9.13 -4.03 -13.58
N THR A 71 -8.89 -4.86 -14.59
CA THR A 71 -7.54 -5.25 -15.04
C THR A 71 -6.73 -4.05 -15.54
N LYS A 72 -7.36 -3.06 -16.18
CA LYS A 72 -6.70 -1.82 -16.64
C LYS A 72 -6.38 -0.87 -15.49
N HIS A 73 -7.17 -0.90 -14.41
CA HIS A 73 -6.85 -0.16 -13.19
C HIS A 73 -5.73 -0.82 -12.40
N ILE A 74 -5.74 -2.15 -12.36
CA ILE A 74 -4.63 -2.94 -11.81
C ILE A 74 -3.34 -2.60 -12.58
N TRP A 75 -3.38 -2.51 -13.92
CA TRP A 75 -2.24 -2.12 -14.77
C TRP A 75 -1.54 -0.83 -14.31
N LEU A 76 -2.30 0.20 -13.89
CA LEU A 76 -1.74 1.46 -13.37
C LEU A 76 -1.11 1.33 -11.96
N THR A 77 -1.30 0.19 -11.29
CA THR A 77 -0.81 -0.09 -9.92
C THR A 77 0.18 -1.25 -9.85
N VAL A 78 0.49 -1.89 -10.99
CA VAL A 78 1.48 -2.99 -11.05
C VAL A 78 2.88 -2.41 -10.89
N HIS A 79 3.27 -2.20 -9.64
CA HIS A 79 4.65 -1.93 -9.28
C HIS A 79 5.40 -3.26 -9.14
N PRO A 80 6.62 -3.41 -9.69
CA PRO A 80 7.41 -4.63 -9.52
C PRO A 80 7.60 -5.03 -8.04
N GLU A 81 7.71 -4.06 -7.14
CA GLU A 81 7.79 -4.34 -5.69
C GLU A 81 6.55 -5.06 -5.14
N ASN A 82 5.36 -4.72 -5.65
CA ASN A 82 4.12 -5.37 -5.22
C ASN A 82 4.06 -6.82 -5.70
N LEU A 83 4.58 -7.09 -6.90
CA LEU A 83 4.73 -8.46 -7.41
C LEU A 83 5.74 -9.26 -6.59
N LEU A 84 6.85 -8.65 -6.15
CA LEU A 84 7.80 -9.29 -5.25
C LEU A 84 7.19 -9.64 -3.88
N ILE A 85 6.38 -8.74 -3.32
CA ILE A 85 5.64 -9.04 -2.07
C ILE A 85 4.70 -10.22 -2.30
N ALA A 86 3.91 -10.19 -3.38
CA ALA A 86 2.99 -11.27 -3.74
C ALA A 86 3.70 -12.61 -3.87
N MET A 87 4.86 -12.65 -4.53
CA MET A 87 5.67 -13.87 -4.69
C MET A 87 6.17 -14.42 -3.36
N VAL A 88 6.64 -13.56 -2.45
CA VAL A 88 7.14 -14.01 -1.12
C VAL A 88 6.00 -14.49 -0.22
N THR A 89 4.78 -14.03 -0.45
CA THR A 89 3.57 -14.48 0.25
C THR A 89 2.80 -15.59 -0.45
N ASP A 90 3.19 -16.00 -1.65
CA ASP A 90 2.53 -17.07 -2.41
C ASP A 90 2.62 -18.38 -1.63
N ASP A 91 1.65 -19.28 -1.71
CA ASP A 91 1.69 -20.55 -0.98
C ASP A 91 2.82 -21.47 -1.48
N ARG A 92 3.21 -21.33 -2.76
CA ARG A 92 4.16 -22.21 -3.44
C ARG A 92 5.61 -21.83 -3.13
N ASP A 93 6.33 -22.73 -2.50
CA ASP A 93 7.70 -22.49 -2.01
C ASP A 93 8.71 -22.09 -3.09
N HIS A 94 8.61 -22.67 -4.28
CA HIS A 94 9.48 -22.30 -5.41
C HIS A 94 9.29 -20.84 -5.85
N ILE A 95 8.06 -20.30 -5.73
CA ILE A 95 7.76 -18.90 -6.06
C ILE A 95 8.25 -17.97 -4.96
N LYS A 96 8.07 -18.36 -3.69
CA LYS A 96 8.65 -17.62 -2.56
C LYS A 96 10.16 -17.49 -2.71
N GLN A 97 10.87 -18.59 -2.98
CA GLN A 97 12.32 -18.59 -3.20
C GLN A 97 12.72 -17.70 -4.39
N LEU A 98 11.98 -17.76 -5.49
CA LEU A 98 12.22 -16.89 -6.64
C LEU A 98 12.03 -15.41 -6.29
N GLY A 99 11.00 -15.08 -5.51
CA GLY A 99 10.75 -13.73 -4.99
C GLY A 99 11.91 -13.23 -4.12
N LEU A 100 12.40 -14.07 -3.19
CA LEU A 100 13.55 -13.75 -2.35
C LEU A 100 14.84 -13.52 -3.15
N ARG A 101 15.12 -14.37 -4.13
CA ARG A 101 16.29 -14.20 -5.02
C ARG A 101 16.22 -12.88 -5.79
N ARG A 102 15.03 -12.50 -6.27
CA ARG A 102 14.81 -11.22 -6.97
C ARG A 102 14.98 -10.03 -6.03
N ILE A 103 14.49 -10.12 -4.79
CA ILE A 103 14.71 -9.07 -3.77
C ILE A 103 16.20 -8.93 -3.45
N LEU A 104 16.91 -10.04 -3.28
CA LEU A 104 18.35 -10.05 -3.03
C LEU A 104 19.11 -9.32 -4.14
N LYS A 105 18.82 -9.66 -5.40
CA LYS A 105 19.39 -8.99 -6.58
C LYS A 105 19.08 -7.49 -6.59
N ALA A 106 17.82 -7.11 -6.39
CA ALA A 106 17.39 -5.70 -6.39
C ALA A 106 18.05 -4.85 -5.30
N ARG A 107 18.52 -5.45 -4.19
CA ARG A 107 19.31 -4.77 -3.15
C ARG A 107 20.76 -4.58 -3.55
N GLN A 108 21.36 -5.59 -4.18
CA GLN A 108 22.74 -5.52 -4.65
C GLN A 108 22.90 -4.49 -5.77
N GLU A 109 21.88 -4.36 -6.62
CA GLU A 109 21.84 -3.42 -7.74
C GLU A 109 21.18 -2.07 -7.37
N GLN A 110 20.97 -1.80 -6.08
CA GLN A 110 20.22 -0.62 -5.64
C GLN A 110 20.98 0.67 -5.97
N LYS A 111 20.44 1.44 -6.93
CA LYS A 111 20.99 2.73 -7.33
C LYS A 111 20.80 3.77 -6.22
N THR A 112 21.83 4.59 -6.01
CA THR A 112 21.75 5.76 -5.12
C THR A 112 20.86 6.82 -5.75
N GLY A 113 19.78 7.21 -5.07
CA GLY A 113 18.86 8.26 -5.54
C GLY A 113 17.39 7.98 -5.20
N ILE A 114 16.51 8.83 -5.73
CA ILE A 114 15.07 8.69 -5.57
C ILE A 114 14.58 7.53 -6.44
N ARG A 115 13.80 6.61 -5.86
CA ARG A 115 13.17 5.51 -6.60
C ARG A 115 12.19 6.09 -7.63
N LYS A 116 12.40 5.78 -8.90
CA LYS A 116 11.48 6.15 -9.97
C LYS A 116 10.38 5.11 -10.07
N PHE A 117 9.14 5.56 -10.08
CA PHE A 117 8.01 4.67 -10.35
C PHE A 117 7.95 4.42 -11.86
N CYS A 118 8.28 3.19 -12.27
CA CYS A 118 8.23 2.77 -13.67
C CYS A 118 7.26 1.60 -13.81
N ILE A 119 6.29 1.73 -14.72
CA ILE A 119 5.34 0.66 -15.01
C ILE A 119 6.01 -0.29 -16.02
N PRO A 120 6.26 -1.56 -15.66
CA PRO A 120 6.85 -2.52 -16.57
C PRO A 120 5.87 -2.92 -17.68
N ARG A 121 6.38 -3.37 -18.82
CA ARG A 121 5.55 -3.97 -19.87
C ARG A 121 4.94 -5.27 -19.33
N LEU A 122 3.61 -5.36 -19.34
CA LEU A 122 2.91 -6.54 -18.86
C LEU A 122 2.76 -7.59 -19.98
N ASN A 123 2.80 -8.85 -19.58
CA ASN A 123 2.41 -10.00 -20.38
C ASN A 123 0.95 -10.36 -20.06
N PHE A 124 0.03 -9.99 -20.96
CA PHE A 124 -1.41 -10.25 -20.77
C PHE A 124 -1.80 -11.72 -20.96
N ASP A 125 -0.94 -12.52 -21.60
CA ASP A 125 -1.15 -13.95 -21.79
C ASP A 125 -0.69 -14.77 -20.57
N SER A 126 -0.11 -14.10 -19.56
CA SER A 126 0.34 -14.74 -18.34
C SER A 126 -0.83 -15.25 -17.48
N THR A 127 -0.69 -16.46 -16.97
CA THR A 127 -1.62 -17.05 -15.98
C THR A 127 -1.13 -16.90 -14.54
N ASP A 128 0.12 -16.48 -14.35
CA ASP A 128 0.81 -16.35 -13.07
C ASP A 128 1.45 -14.97 -12.87
N CYS A 129 1.59 -14.53 -11.61
CA CYS A 129 2.26 -13.30 -11.25
C CYS A 129 3.77 -13.33 -11.60
N VAL A 130 4.36 -14.53 -11.66
CA VAL A 130 5.79 -14.71 -11.97
C VAL A 130 6.12 -14.25 -13.38
N ASP A 131 5.23 -14.50 -14.33
CA ASP A 131 5.45 -14.24 -15.77
C ASP A 131 4.71 -12.99 -16.25
N LEU A 132 4.09 -12.25 -15.32
CA LEU A 132 3.31 -11.05 -15.62
C LEU A 132 4.16 -9.91 -16.19
N ILE A 133 5.46 -9.88 -15.85
CA ILE A 133 6.40 -8.86 -16.34
C ILE A 133 7.70 -9.50 -16.79
N ASN A 134 8.39 -8.86 -17.74
CA ASN A 134 9.76 -9.22 -18.04
C ASN A 134 10.70 -8.66 -16.96
N TRP A 135 11.13 -9.53 -16.04
CA TRP A 135 12.02 -9.19 -14.92
C TRP A 135 13.45 -8.83 -15.33
N GLN A 136 13.85 -9.07 -16.59
CA GLN A 136 15.16 -8.67 -17.12
C GLN A 136 15.14 -7.23 -17.64
N GLU A 137 14.00 -6.79 -18.19
CA GLU A 137 13.83 -5.44 -18.74
C GLU A 137 13.25 -4.46 -17.73
N ALA A 138 12.49 -4.93 -16.74
CA ALA A 138 11.88 -4.09 -15.73
C ALA A 138 12.92 -3.51 -14.75
N GLU A 139 12.80 -2.23 -14.42
CA GLU A 139 13.55 -1.64 -13.31
C GLU A 139 12.92 -2.08 -11.99
N VAL A 140 13.61 -2.98 -11.27
CA VAL A 140 13.11 -3.60 -10.04
C VAL A 140 13.88 -3.06 -8.85
N THR A 141 13.18 -2.47 -7.90
CA THR A 141 13.72 -2.07 -6.60
C THR A 141 13.25 -3.02 -5.50
N ALA A 142 14.00 -3.10 -4.40
CA ALA A 142 13.63 -3.95 -3.27
C ALA A 142 12.48 -3.32 -2.47
N PRO A 143 11.37 -4.03 -2.19
CA PRO A 143 10.22 -3.47 -1.48
C PRO A 143 10.63 -2.88 -0.12
N PRO A 144 10.18 -1.66 0.23
CA PRO A 144 10.48 -1.04 1.53
C PRO A 144 10.06 -1.89 2.72
N LEU A 145 9.00 -2.71 2.55
CA LEU A 145 8.51 -3.65 3.56
C LEU A 145 9.63 -4.56 4.10
N PHE A 146 10.58 -4.93 3.25
CA PHE A 146 11.67 -5.81 3.63
C PHE A 146 12.93 -5.06 4.07
N ALA A 147 12.99 -3.72 3.97
CA ALA A 147 14.22 -2.94 4.09
C ALA A 147 15.05 -3.22 5.37
N ASN A 148 14.38 -3.53 6.48
CA ASN A 148 15.05 -3.79 7.77
C ASN A 148 15.56 -5.23 7.93
N ILE A 149 15.26 -6.13 7.00
CA ILE A 149 15.71 -7.52 7.02
C ILE A 149 17.14 -7.55 6.49
N PRO A 150 18.14 -8.13 7.17
CA PRO A 150 19.50 -8.20 6.67
C PRO A 150 19.64 -9.13 5.46
N ILE A 151 20.64 -8.84 4.60
CA ILE A 151 20.92 -9.65 3.39
C ILE A 151 21.26 -11.11 3.75
N SER A 152 21.96 -11.33 4.86
CA SER A 152 22.30 -12.66 5.37
C SER A 152 21.06 -13.50 5.69
N GLU A 153 20.03 -12.89 6.26
CA GLU A 153 18.77 -13.56 6.57
C GLU A 153 17.96 -13.90 5.31
N ILE A 154 17.97 -13.03 4.30
CA ILE A 154 17.35 -13.36 3.00
C ILE A 154 18.10 -14.54 2.36
N THR A 155 19.42 -14.54 2.43
CA THR A 155 20.26 -15.60 1.85
C THR A 155 20.03 -16.93 2.55
N SER A 156 19.99 -16.96 3.89
CA SER A 156 19.73 -18.20 4.63
C SER A 156 18.37 -18.81 4.28
N ARG A 157 17.32 -17.98 4.16
CA ARG A 157 15.96 -18.42 3.82
C ARG A 157 15.80 -18.88 2.36
N ILE A 158 16.69 -18.48 1.46
CA ILE A 158 16.74 -19.03 0.09
C ILE A 158 17.28 -20.47 0.11
N HIS A 159 18.20 -20.78 1.02
CA HIS A 159 18.86 -22.09 1.13
C HIS A 159 18.12 -23.07 2.03
N ASP A 160 17.40 -22.58 3.05
CA ASP A 160 16.59 -23.41 3.94
C ASP A 160 15.17 -23.59 3.39
N GLN A 161 14.90 -24.75 2.79
CA GLN A 161 13.59 -25.09 2.25
C GLN A 161 12.49 -25.18 3.32
N ASN A 162 12.86 -25.38 4.59
CA ASN A 162 11.89 -25.54 5.69
C ASN A 162 11.46 -24.19 6.30
N ASN A 163 12.10 -23.07 5.95
CA ASN A 163 11.84 -21.76 6.57
C ASN A 163 11.96 -20.58 5.58
N ILE A 164 11.24 -20.66 4.47
CA ILE A 164 11.29 -19.66 3.39
C ILE A 164 10.55 -18.36 3.75
N MET A 165 9.67 -18.37 4.75
CA MET A 165 8.76 -17.25 5.03
C MET A 165 9.42 -16.10 5.79
N LEU A 166 9.67 -14.96 5.12
CA LEU A 166 10.10 -13.73 5.79
C LEU A 166 9.09 -13.29 6.86
N PRO A 167 9.54 -12.64 7.95
CA PRO A 167 8.67 -12.12 8.98
C PRO A 167 7.93 -10.90 8.41
N ILE A 168 6.85 -11.17 7.70
CA ILE A 168 5.94 -10.15 7.22
C ILE A 168 5.07 -9.75 8.39
N ILE A 169 5.06 -8.46 8.70
CA ILE A 169 4.14 -7.91 9.68
C ILE A 169 2.73 -8.25 9.19
N GLN A 170 2.04 -9.12 9.93
CA GLN A 170 0.61 -9.35 9.74
C GLN A 170 -0.10 -8.06 10.13
N VAL A 171 -0.33 -7.19 9.16
CA VAL A 171 -1.11 -5.97 9.37
C VAL A 171 -2.57 -6.34 9.12
N PRO A 172 -3.42 -6.44 10.16
CA PRO A 172 -4.81 -6.77 9.95
C PRO A 172 -5.48 -5.64 9.15
N CYS A 173 -5.79 -5.88 7.89
CA CYS A 173 -6.31 -4.87 6.97
C CYS A 173 -7.76 -4.42 7.28
N HIS A 174 -8.51 -5.20 8.07
CA HIS A 174 -9.93 -4.95 8.36
C HIS A 174 -10.33 -5.22 9.81
N THR A 175 -9.51 -4.77 10.77
CA THR A 175 -9.94 -4.79 12.17
C THR A 175 -10.62 -3.49 12.56
N GLN A 176 -11.59 -3.58 13.48
CA GLN A 176 -12.20 -2.42 14.12
C GLN A 176 -11.13 -1.52 14.78
N ALA A 177 -10.02 -2.10 15.23
CA ALA A 177 -8.87 -1.36 15.75
C ALA A 177 -8.24 -0.47 14.67
N VAL A 178 -8.01 -0.99 13.47
CA VAL A 178 -7.51 -0.21 12.33
C VAL A 178 -8.50 0.89 11.93
N GLU A 179 -9.79 0.60 11.84
CA GLU A 179 -10.81 1.62 11.54
C GLU A 179 -10.82 2.76 12.58
N ARG A 180 -10.75 2.41 13.87
CA ARG A 180 -10.66 3.38 14.98
C ARG A 180 -9.37 4.18 14.92
N HIS A 181 -8.25 3.56 14.54
CA HIS A 181 -6.97 4.24 14.43
C HIS A 181 -6.96 5.21 13.23
N VAL A 182 -7.48 4.80 12.08
CA VAL A 182 -7.67 5.67 10.91
C VAL A 182 -8.56 6.87 11.26
N LYS A 183 -9.65 6.64 11.99
CA LYS A 183 -10.50 7.72 12.50
C LYS A 183 -9.72 8.69 13.40
N LEU A 184 -8.92 8.16 14.33
CA LEU A 184 -8.11 8.97 15.24
C LEU A 184 -7.05 9.82 14.51
N VAL A 185 -6.35 9.22 13.53
CA VAL A 185 -5.38 9.94 12.69
C VAL A 185 -6.07 11.04 11.88
N THR A 186 -7.29 10.76 11.39
CA THR A 186 -8.10 11.74 10.68
C THR A 186 -8.48 12.92 11.58
N GLU A 187 -8.98 12.64 12.79
CA GLU A 187 -9.28 13.66 13.80
C GLU A 187 -8.04 14.52 14.10
N ALA A 188 -6.89 13.88 14.36
CA ALA A 188 -5.63 14.58 14.63
C ALA A 188 -5.22 15.50 13.46
N SER A 189 -5.37 15.03 12.21
CA SER A 189 -5.04 15.81 11.02
C SER A 189 -5.95 17.01 10.78
N GLN A 190 -7.18 16.98 11.30
CA GLN A 190 -8.12 18.09 11.22
C GLN A 190 -7.92 19.08 12.37
N SER A 191 -7.55 18.60 13.55
CA SER A 191 -7.41 19.42 14.75
C SER A 191 -6.07 20.14 14.85
N VAL A 192 -4.98 19.53 14.39
CA VAL A 192 -3.62 20.11 14.56
C VAL A 192 -2.77 19.97 13.29
N CYS A 193 -1.87 20.93 13.09
CA CYS A 193 -0.92 20.95 11.98
C CYS A 193 0.50 20.58 12.47
N GLY A 194 1.27 19.89 11.61
CA GLY A 194 2.64 19.45 11.92
C GLY A 194 2.74 18.06 12.53
N GLU A 195 3.83 17.36 12.24
CA GLU A 195 4.05 15.96 12.64
C GLU A 195 4.06 15.77 14.16
N ARG A 196 4.84 16.58 14.89
CA ARG A 196 4.96 16.49 16.35
C ARG A 196 3.63 16.71 17.05
N ALA A 197 2.86 17.72 16.62
CA ALA A 197 1.55 18.02 17.18
C ALA A 197 0.54 16.89 16.92
N ARG A 198 0.49 16.36 15.69
CA ARG A 198 -0.37 15.21 15.36
C ARG A 198 -0.01 13.97 16.18
N ASN A 199 1.28 13.66 16.30
CA ASN A 199 1.74 12.53 17.10
C ASN A 199 1.37 12.70 18.59
N GLY A 200 1.56 13.89 19.14
CA GLY A 200 1.15 14.22 20.52
C GLY A 200 -0.36 14.06 20.74
N PHE A 201 -1.19 14.56 19.82
CA PHE A 201 -2.64 14.40 19.87
C PHE A 201 -3.06 12.93 19.86
N ILE A 202 -2.49 12.13 18.96
CA ILE A 202 -2.78 10.69 18.84
C ILE A 202 -2.39 9.96 20.14
N LYS A 203 -1.16 10.19 20.64
CA LYS A 203 -0.67 9.56 21.86
C LYS A 203 -1.53 9.92 23.07
N ASN A 204 -1.83 11.19 23.28
CA ASN A 204 -2.67 11.64 24.40
C ASN A 204 -4.07 11.02 24.36
N ARG A 205 -4.65 10.89 23.16
CA ARG A 205 -5.99 10.29 22.98
C ARG A 205 -5.98 8.78 23.17
N ILE A 206 -4.89 8.09 22.82
CA ILE A 206 -4.70 6.67 23.13
C ILE A 206 -4.54 6.47 24.64
N LEU A 207 -3.69 7.27 25.30
CA LEU A 207 -3.48 7.21 26.75
C LEU A 207 -4.77 7.49 27.53
N SER A 208 -5.51 8.53 27.13
CA SER A 208 -6.83 8.84 27.71
C SER A 208 -7.81 7.67 27.54
N ARG A 209 -7.88 7.04 26.36
CA ARG A 209 -8.73 5.86 26.13
C ARG A 209 -8.32 4.64 26.96
N GLN A 210 -7.03 4.48 27.27
CA GLN A 210 -6.53 3.41 28.15
C GLN A 210 -6.88 3.64 29.62
N GLN A 211 -6.99 4.91 30.04
CA GLN A 211 -7.42 5.28 31.38
C GLN A 211 -8.94 5.18 31.59
N MET A 212 -9.73 5.14 30.51
CA MET A 212 -11.17 4.93 30.59
C MET A 212 -11.47 3.46 30.96
N THR A 213 -12.36 3.26 31.92
CA THR A 213 -12.84 1.94 32.33
C THR A 213 -13.48 1.20 31.15
N ALA A 214 -13.03 -0.03 30.90
CA ALA A 214 -13.61 -0.90 29.89
C ALA A 214 -14.94 -1.47 30.42
N PHE A 215 -16.05 -0.96 29.90
CA PHE A 215 -17.37 -1.46 30.26
C PHE A 215 -17.79 -2.59 29.32
N ASN A 216 -17.91 -3.80 29.84
CA ASN A 216 -18.28 -4.98 29.07
C ASN A 216 -19.77 -5.02 28.67
N GLN A 217 -20.60 -4.20 29.31
CA GLN A 217 -22.04 -4.16 29.08
C GLN A 217 -22.53 -2.70 28.98
N LYS A 218 -23.45 -2.44 28.04
CA LYS A 218 -24.04 -1.11 27.81
C LYS A 218 -24.77 -0.55 29.05
N THR A 219 -25.21 -1.42 29.96
CA THR A 219 -25.91 -1.06 31.20
C THR A 219 -25.03 -0.38 32.24
N HIS A 220 -23.69 -0.42 32.08
CA HIS A 220 -22.77 0.28 32.97
C HIS A 220 -22.60 1.77 32.66
N TYR A 221 -23.17 2.27 31.56
CA TYR A 221 -23.30 3.71 31.35
C TYR A 221 -24.44 4.25 32.22
N ARG A 222 -24.15 4.54 33.49
CA ARG A 222 -25.01 5.43 34.28
C ARG A 222 -24.55 6.86 34.05
N PHE A 223 -25.43 7.67 33.47
CA PHE A 223 -25.31 9.12 33.54
C PHE A 223 -25.98 9.51 34.86
N ASP A 224 -25.17 9.79 35.87
CA ASP A 224 -25.63 10.54 37.04
C ASP A 224 -25.76 12.02 36.67
#